data_AF-A0A6J5EC68-F1
#
_entry.id   AF-A0A6J5EC68-F1
#
_cell.length_a   1.000
_cell.length_b   1.000
_cell.length_c   1.000
_cell.angle_alpha   90.00
_cell.angle_beta   90.00
_cell.angle_gamma   90.00
#
_symmetry.space_group_name_H-M   'P 1'
#
loop_
_entity.id
_entity.type
_entity.pdbx_description
1 polymer ?
#
loop_
_entity_poly.entity_id
_entity_poly.type
_entity_poly.pdbx_seq_one_letter_code
_entity_poly.pdbx_strand_id
1 'polypeptide(L)'
;MVMKILKKTGIALVFLSLSPFVYAYSDLPDRIRASQIKEGCYITFLEEDYAREQGDPSRPYYDALMKWSCKNGETTIIDRYDVEGASPEIVTVLFWKKRSLAVLVKWSINSHAADFQGDFYKVYVYRYVPSKAGNQFRKEEGVMKKFGEGWDGEWVGKNAVRYDFKDAASIKKRLNELGYLK
;
A
#
# COMPACT_ATOMS: atom_id res chain seq x y z
N MET A 1 39.51 48.34 -33.30
CA MET A 1 38.67 47.21 -33.70
C MET A 1 39.26 45.94 -33.05
N VAL A 2 38.68 45.52 -31.91
CA VAL A 2 38.12 44.16 -31.64
C VAL A 2 39.21 43.06 -31.56
N MET A 3 39.40 42.22 -30.52
CA MET A 3 38.48 41.63 -29.53
C MET A 3 39.28 41.13 -28.29
N LYS A 4 38.71 41.27 -27.08
CA LYS A 4 39.17 40.57 -25.86
C LYS A 4 38.61 39.15 -25.83
N ILE A 5 39.45 38.15 -25.57
CA ILE A 5 39.04 36.75 -25.40
C ILE A 5 38.70 36.51 -23.91
N LEU A 6 37.40 36.41 -23.59
CA LEU A 6 36.94 35.94 -22.29
C LEU A 6 36.88 34.40 -22.29
N LYS A 7 37.69 33.75 -21.45
CA LYS A 7 37.52 32.34 -21.10
C LYS A 7 36.34 32.20 -20.13
N LYS A 8 35.27 31.53 -20.54
CA LYS A 8 34.18 31.09 -19.65
C LYS A 8 34.50 29.69 -19.12
N THR A 9 34.89 29.60 -17.86
CA THR A 9 34.96 28.35 -17.11
C THR A 9 33.54 27.97 -16.69
N GLY A 10 32.96 26.98 -17.36
CA GLY A 10 31.67 26.41 -16.99
C GLY A 10 31.83 25.45 -15.81
N ILE A 11 31.30 25.82 -14.64
CA ILE A 11 31.15 24.92 -13.50
C ILE A 11 29.92 24.05 -13.77
N ALA A 12 30.13 22.76 -14.02
CA ALA A 12 29.06 21.78 -14.12
C ALA A 12 28.56 21.43 -12.71
N LEU A 13 27.38 21.91 -12.35
CA LEU A 13 26.67 21.50 -11.14
C LEU A 13 26.08 20.11 -11.36
N VAL A 14 26.71 19.08 -10.80
CA VAL A 14 26.15 17.72 -10.75
C VAL A 14 25.10 17.67 -9.64
N PHE A 15 23.83 17.74 -10.02
CA PHE A 15 22.72 17.45 -9.11
C PHE A 15 22.66 15.94 -8.85
N LEU A 16 23.25 15.51 -7.73
CA LEU A 16 23.02 14.18 -7.15
C LEU A 16 21.57 14.10 -6.67
N SER A 17 20.67 13.63 -7.52
CA SER A 17 19.30 13.29 -7.13
C SER A 17 19.35 12.08 -6.20
N LEU A 18 19.30 12.34 -4.89
CA LEU A 18 19.00 11.34 -3.86
C LEU A 18 17.54 10.93 -4.04
N SER A 19 17.29 10.00 -4.96
CA SER A 19 16.01 9.32 -5.08
C SER A 19 15.76 8.57 -3.77
N PRO A 20 14.68 8.86 -3.03
CA PRO A 20 14.31 7.99 -1.92
C PRO A 20 13.99 6.62 -2.50
N PHE A 21 14.80 5.63 -2.14
CA PHE A 21 14.59 4.23 -2.48
C PHE A 21 13.19 3.83 -1.98
N VAL A 22 12.29 3.54 -2.91
CA VAL A 22 10.99 2.95 -2.62
C VAL A 22 10.99 1.60 -3.31
N TYR A 23 10.92 0.55 -2.50
CA TYR A 23 10.79 -0.82 -2.96
C TYR A 23 9.32 -1.09 -3.25
N ALA A 24 9.01 -1.45 -4.49
CA ALA A 24 7.75 -2.09 -4.86
C ALA A 24 8.09 -3.58 -5.10
N TYR A 25 7.30 -4.48 -4.53
CA TYR A 25 7.51 -5.93 -4.64
C TYR A 25 6.32 -6.50 -5.44
N SER A 26 6.59 -7.40 -6.39
CA SER A 26 5.63 -7.83 -7.44
C SER A 26 4.90 -9.16 -7.16
N ASP A 27 5.40 -9.96 -6.23
CA ASP A 27 4.54 -10.83 -5.40
C ASP A 27 4.38 -10.11 -4.05
N LEU A 28 4.09 -10.70 -2.90
CA LEU A 28 4.41 -10.10 -1.59
C LEU A 28 5.06 -11.19 -0.77
N PRO A 29 6.25 -10.96 -0.16
CA PRO A 29 6.83 -12.00 0.65
C PRO A 29 5.93 -12.18 1.88
N ASP A 30 5.81 -13.41 2.39
CA ASP A 30 5.08 -13.74 3.63
C ASP A 30 5.48 -12.82 4.79
N ARG A 31 6.72 -12.32 4.74
CA ARG A 31 7.30 -11.37 5.68
C ARG A 31 7.97 -10.20 4.96
N ILE A 32 7.47 -9.00 5.22
CA ILE A 32 7.99 -7.74 4.69
C ILE A 32 8.86 -7.09 5.74
N ARG A 33 10.14 -6.86 5.42
CA ARG A 33 11.03 -6.10 6.29
C ARG A 33 10.52 -4.66 6.42
N ALA A 34 10.40 -4.18 7.66
CA ALA A 34 9.98 -2.83 7.98
C ALA A 34 11.14 -2.01 8.60
N SER A 35 12.37 -2.30 8.17
CA SER A 35 13.57 -1.58 8.62
C SER A 35 13.51 -0.09 8.32
N GLN A 36 12.72 0.30 7.31
CA GLN A 36 12.41 1.69 7.02
C GLN A 36 11.74 2.39 8.21
N ILE A 37 10.93 1.69 9.01
CA ILE A 37 10.27 2.23 10.22
C ILE A 37 11.10 1.95 11.48
N LYS A 38 11.45 0.67 11.71
CA LYS A 38 12.20 0.23 12.89
C LYS A 38 13.03 -1.00 12.53
N GLU A 39 14.34 -0.90 12.76
CA GLU A 39 15.27 -1.99 12.50
C GLU A 39 14.90 -3.26 13.27
N GLY A 40 15.05 -4.41 12.61
CA GLY A 40 14.71 -5.71 13.19
C GLY A 40 13.21 -6.00 13.31
N CYS A 41 12.34 -5.19 12.69
CA CYS A 41 10.91 -5.42 12.65
C CYS A 41 10.37 -5.73 11.25
N TYR A 42 9.23 -6.37 11.21
CA TYR A 42 8.61 -6.90 10.01
C TYR A 42 7.08 -6.85 10.09
N ILE A 43 6.46 -6.82 8.91
CA ILE A 43 5.02 -6.97 8.72
C ILE A 43 4.75 -8.34 8.12
N THR A 44 3.74 -9.01 8.61
CA THR A 44 3.21 -10.27 8.07
C THR A 44 1.71 -10.14 7.91
N PHE A 45 1.15 -10.82 6.92
CA PHE A 45 -0.28 -10.99 6.76
C PHE A 45 -0.63 -12.43 7.08
N LEU A 46 -1.62 -12.63 7.95
CA LEU A 46 -2.10 -13.95 8.34
C LEU A 46 -3.54 -14.08 7.89
N GLU A 47 -3.90 -15.22 7.32
CA GLU A 47 -5.29 -15.56 7.03
C GLU A 47 -5.98 -15.93 8.35
N GLU A 48 -7.15 -15.33 8.59
CA GLU A 48 -8.04 -15.64 9.71
C GLU A 48 -9.34 -16.20 9.12
N ASP A 49 -9.76 -17.38 9.56
CA ASP A 49 -10.95 -18.05 9.04
C ASP A 49 -12.18 -17.14 9.15
N TYR A 50 -12.89 -16.95 8.04
CA TYR A 50 -14.12 -16.19 8.04
C TYR A 50 -15.24 -17.02 8.68
N ALA A 51 -15.66 -16.63 9.89
CA ALA A 51 -16.56 -17.41 10.74
C ALA A 51 -18.02 -17.55 10.25
N ARG A 52 -18.33 -17.22 8.99
CA ARG A 52 -19.69 -17.32 8.44
C ARG A 52 -19.83 -18.59 7.60
N GLU A 53 -20.74 -19.47 8.02
CA GLU A 53 -21.01 -20.83 7.49
C GLU A 53 -21.43 -20.93 5.99
N GLN A 54 -21.19 -19.93 5.14
CA GLN A 54 -21.66 -19.86 3.75
C GLN A 54 -20.54 -19.71 2.71
N GLY A 55 -19.39 -20.33 2.93
CA GLY A 55 -18.34 -20.45 1.92
C GLY A 55 -18.49 -21.71 1.05
N ASP A 56 -17.94 -21.66 -0.16
CA ASP A 56 -17.62 -22.88 -0.93
C ASP A 56 -16.69 -23.75 -0.07
N PRO A 57 -17.04 -25.02 0.23
CA PRO A 57 -16.20 -25.91 1.03
C PRO A 57 -14.81 -26.18 0.40
N SER A 58 -14.60 -25.84 -0.87
CA SER A 58 -13.34 -26.02 -1.59
C SER A 58 -12.31 -24.92 -1.29
N ARG A 59 -12.75 -23.71 -0.92
CA ARG A 59 -11.92 -22.59 -0.43
C ARG A 59 -12.79 -21.65 0.42
N PRO A 60 -12.78 -21.80 1.77
CA PRO A 60 -13.50 -20.86 2.61
C PRO A 60 -12.91 -19.46 2.47
N TYR A 61 -13.76 -18.45 2.57
CA TYR A 61 -13.26 -17.08 2.70
C TYR A 61 -12.44 -16.94 3.98
N TYR A 62 -11.44 -16.09 3.92
CA TYR A 62 -10.64 -15.63 5.05
C TYR A 62 -10.63 -14.09 5.09
N ASP A 63 -10.43 -13.56 6.29
CA ASP A 63 -9.99 -12.19 6.54
C ASP A 63 -8.44 -12.15 6.54
N ALA A 64 -7.83 -11.00 6.25
CA ALA A 64 -6.38 -10.84 6.35
C ALA A 64 -5.98 -9.96 7.54
N LEU A 65 -5.25 -10.55 8.48
CA LEU A 65 -4.70 -9.85 9.65
C LEU A 65 -3.31 -9.31 9.36
N MET A 66 -3.15 -7.99 9.39
CA MET A 66 -1.84 -7.35 9.33
C MET A 66 -1.20 -7.31 10.71
N LYS A 67 -0.06 -7.97 10.87
CA LYS A 67 0.67 -8.06 12.13
C LYS A 67 2.05 -7.42 12.03
N TRP A 68 2.38 -6.60 13.03
CA TRP A 68 3.72 -6.11 13.33
C TRP A 68 4.44 -7.09 14.23
N SER A 69 5.71 -7.37 13.96
CA SER A 69 6.54 -8.21 14.81
C SER A 69 8.00 -7.80 14.76
N CYS A 70 8.70 -7.87 15.89
CA CYS A 70 10.11 -7.51 16.02
C CYS A 70 10.95 -8.66 16.58
N LYS A 71 12.26 -8.64 16.33
CA LYS A 71 13.22 -9.65 16.84
C LYS A 71 13.26 -9.78 18.37
N ASN A 72 12.87 -8.74 19.10
CA ASN A 72 12.79 -8.74 20.56
C ASN A 72 11.51 -9.41 21.11
N GLY A 73 10.69 -10.01 20.25
CA GLY A 73 9.43 -10.65 20.63
C GLY A 73 8.23 -9.70 20.72
N GLU A 74 8.41 -8.39 20.49
CA GLU A 74 7.30 -7.45 20.42
C GLU A 74 6.39 -7.79 19.23
N THR A 75 5.10 -7.98 19.48
CA THR A 75 4.10 -8.23 18.43
C THR A 75 2.82 -7.43 18.65
N THR A 76 2.20 -6.94 17.57
CA THR A 76 0.96 -6.16 17.62
C THR A 76 0.16 -6.38 16.34
N ILE A 77 -1.15 -6.60 16.45
CA ILE A 77 -2.05 -6.54 15.30
C ILE A 77 -2.24 -5.07 14.92
N ILE A 78 -1.95 -4.73 13.66
CA ILE A 78 -2.13 -3.37 13.15
C ILE A 78 -3.56 -3.16 12.67
N ASP A 79 -4.06 -4.12 11.87
CA ASP A 79 -5.39 -4.03 11.26
C ASP A 79 -5.87 -5.39 10.80
N ARG A 80 -7.16 -5.45 10.47
CA ARG A 80 -7.81 -6.57 9.79
C ARG A 80 -8.47 -6.05 8.51
N TYR A 81 -8.31 -6.80 7.43
CA TYR A 81 -9.03 -6.58 6.18
C TYR A 81 -10.11 -7.65 6.09
N ASP A 82 -11.36 -7.21 6.14
CA ASP A 82 -12.50 -8.11 6.13
C ASP A 82 -12.83 -8.57 4.69
N VAL A 83 -13.57 -9.67 4.58
CA VAL A 83 -14.19 -10.13 3.32
C VAL A 83 -15.15 -9.08 2.76
N GLU A 84 -14.95 -8.71 1.49
CA GLU A 84 -15.81 -7.80 0.72
C GLU A 84 -16.21 -8.49 -0.60
N GLY A 85 -17.14 -9.44 -0.52
CA GLY A 85 -17.55 -10.27 -1.67
C GLY A 85 -16.54 -11.35 -2.10
N ALA A 86 -15.28 -11.20 -1.72
CA ALA A 86 -14.20 -12.18 -1.84
C ALA A 86 -13.24 -12.04 -0.65
N SER A 87 -12.21 -12.88 -0.58
CA SER A 87 -11.11 -12.66 0.38
C SER A 87 -10.18 -11.54 -0.07
N PRO A 88 -9.61 -10.78 0.88
CA PRO A 88 -8.66 -9.71 0.58
C PRO A 88 -7.34 -10.28 0.06
N GLU A 89 -6.85 -9.66 -1.01
CA GLU A 89 -5.50 -9.85 -1.55
C GLU A 89 -4.69 -8.58 -1.28
N ILE A 90 -3.56 -8.74 -0.59
CA ILE A 90 -2.61 -7.63 -0.43
C ILE A 90 -1.84 -7.51 -1.74
N VAL A 91 -1.92 -6.35 -2.39
CA VAL A 91 -1.27 -6.11 -3.69
C VAL A 91 0.08 -5.44 -3.53
N THR A 92 0.19 -4.46 -2.64
CA THR A 92 1.46 -3.79 -2.36
C THR A 92 1.50 -3.18 -0.97
N VAL A 93 2.71 -3.08 -0.42
CA VAL A 93 3.01 -2.40 0.83
C VAL A 93 4.11 -1.37 0.59
N LEU A 94 3.86 -0.12 0.98
CA LEU A 94 4.78 1.01 0.76
C LEU A 94 5.15 1.66 2.09
N PHE A 95 6.44 2.00 2.24
CA PHE A 95 6.96 2.71 3.39
C PHE A 95 7.50 4.08 2.99
N TRP A 96 7.28 5.11 3.82
CA TRP A 96 7.91 6.42 3.66
C TRP A 96 8.12 7.13 4.99
N LYS A 97 8.95 8.18 4.96
CA LYS A 97 9.24 9.08 6.10
C LYS A 97 9.63 8.39 7.40
N LYS A 98 10.15 7.16 7.30
CA LYS A 98 10.52 6.29 8.42
C LYS A 98 9.44 6.02 9.46
N ARG A 99 8.17 6.26 9.13
CA ARG A 99 7.05 6.11 10.07
C ARG A 99 5.71 5.85 9.43
N SER A 100 5.63 5.87 8.10
CA SER A 100 4.37 5.78 7.40
C SER A 100 4.35 4.54 6.51
N LEU A 101 3.17 3.96 6.42
CA LEU A 101 2.87 2.72 5.74
C LEU A 101 1.61 2.90 4.90
N ALA A 102 1.60 2.40 3.68
CA ALA A 102 0.38 2.23 2.89
C ALA A 102 0.27 0.78 2.45
N VAL A 103 -0.95 0.26 2.47
CA VAL A 103 -1.30 -1.08 2.03
C VAL A 103 -2.41 -0.96 1.00
N LEU A 104 -2.18 -1.49 -0.20
CA LEU A 104 -3.23 -1.67 -1.19
C LEU A 104 -3.82 -3.06 -1.03
N VAL A 105 -5.14 -3.11 -0.84
CA VAL A 105 -5.90 -4.34 -0.75
C VAL A 105 -6.87 -4.40 -1.92
N LYS A 106 -7.03 -5.60 -2.47
CA LYS A 106 -7.88 -5.92 -3.62
C LYS A 106 -8.81 -7.08 -3.26
N TRP A 107 -10.04 -7.04 -3.73
CA TRP A 107 -10.98 -8.15 -3.65
C TRP A 107 -11.43 -8.49 -5.07
N SER A 108 -11.06 -9.68 -5.56
CA SER A 108 -11.43 -10.11 -6.91
C SER A 108 -12.82 -10.71 -6.90
N ILE A 109 -13.76 -9.99 -7.52
CA ILE A 109 -15.19 -10.26 -7.47
C ILE A 109 -15.65 -10.74 -8.83
N ASN A 110 -16.21 -11.93 -8.84
CA ASN A 110 -16.92 -12.48 -9.97
C ASN A 110 -18.35 -12.79 -9.52
N SER A 111 -19.27 -11.86 -9.75
CA SER A 111 -20.66 -11.99 -9.33
C SER A 111 -21.57 -12.05 -10.54
N HIS A 112 -22.02 -13.26 -10.85
CA HIS A 112 -23.07 -13.49 -11.85
C HIS A 112 -24.39 -12.82 -11.46
N ALA A 113 -24.70 -12.70 -10.15
CA ALA A 113 -25.92 -12.06 -9.69
C ALA A 113 -25.90 -10.53 -9.86
N ALA A 114 -24.71 -9.93 -9.83
CA ALA A 114 -24.53 -8.49 -10.01
C ALA A 114 -24.13 -8.13 -11.46
N ASP A 115 -24.03 -9.11 -12.36
CA ASP A 115 -23.53 -8.91 -13.72
C ASP A 115 -22.18 -8.15 -13.73
N PHE A 116 -21.29 -8.44 -12.78
CA PHE A 116 -20.01 -7.74 -12.64
C PHE A 116 -18.85 -8.72 -12.52
N GLN A 117 -17.80 -8.41 -13.28
CA GLN A 117 -16.50 -9.06 -13.17
C GLN A 117 -15.41 -8.00 -13.04
N GLY A 118 -14.64 -8.09 -11.96
CA GLY A 118 -13.56 -7.16 -11.72
C GLY A 118 -13.05 -7.21 -10.29
N ASP A 119 -12.39 -6.13 -9.90
CA ASP A 119 -11.73 -5.99 -8.63
C ASP A 119 -12.27 -4.77 -7.88
N PHE A 120 -12.47 -4.91 -6.58
CA PHE A 120 -12.64 -3.79 -5.68
C PHE A 120 -11.31 -3.47 -4.99
N TYR A 121 -10.93 -2.20 -4.89
CA TYR A 121 -9.66 -1.77 -4.34
C TYR A 121 -9.84 -0.76 -3.21
N LYS A 122 -8.95 -0.84 -2.20
CA LYS A 122 -8.87 0.13 -1.11
C LYS A 122 -7.44 0.34 -0.65
N VAL A 123 -7.07 1.60 -0.44
CA VAL A 123 -5.76 1.99 0.09
C VAL A 123 -5.91 2.33 1.57
N TYR A 124 -5.21 1.58 2.42
CA TYR A 124 -5.10 1.84 3.84
C TYR A 124 -3.78 2.55 4.14
N VAL A 125 -3.83 3.57 4.98
CA VAL A 125 -2.64 4.34 5.34
C VAL A 125 -2.49 4.40 6.85
N TYR A 126 -1.29 4.12 7.34
CA TYR A 126 -0.96 4.07 8.75
C TYR A 126 0.25 4.93 9.08
N ARG A 127 0.26 5.47 10.28
CA ARG A 127 1.41 6.11 10.90
C ARG A 127 1.82 5.37 12.16
N TYR A 128 3.08 4.96 12.19
CA TYR A 128 3.75 4.48 13.37
C TYR A 128 3.99 5.62 14.36
N VAL A 129 3.47 5.45 15.57
CA VAL A 129 3.62 6.36 16.70
C VAL A 129 4.35 5.57 17.81
N PRO A 130 5.63 5.88 18.07
CA PRO A 130 6.35 5.28 19.19
C PRO A 130 5.61 5.60 20.50
N SER A 131 5.35 4.59 21.32
CA SER A 131 4.74 4.76 22.63
C SER A 131 5.42 3.86 23.66
N LYS A 132 5.47 4.34 24.91
CA LYS A 132 6.01 3.57 26.04
C LYS A 132 5.13 2.38 26.42
N ALA A 133 3.87 2.38 25.99
CA ALA A 133 2.88 1.32 26.25
C ALA A 133 2.81 0.25 25.13
N GLY A 134 3.71 0.31 24.15
CA GLY A 134 3.72 -0.56 22.97
C GLY A 134 3.57 0.24 21.67
N ASN A 135 4.05 -0.30 20.56
CA ASN A 135 3.97 0.36 19.26
C ASN A 135 2.51 0.58 18.84
N GLN A 136 2.15 1.83 18.52
CA GLN A 136 0.81 2.16 18.02
C GLN A 136 0.89 2.54 16.55
N PHE A 137 0.16 1.82 15.71
CA PHE A 137 -0.14 2.26 14.35
C PHE A 137 -1.49 2.98 14.37
N ARG A 138 -1.55 4.18 13.79
CA ARG A 138 -2.79 4.96 13.65
C ARG A 138 -3.19 5.04 12.20
N LYS A 139 -4.47 4.79 11.89
CA LYS A 139 -5.03 5.03 10.56
C LYS A 139 -5.00 6.51 10.24
N GLU A 140 -4.55 6.85 9.04
CA GLU A 140 -4.54 8.22 8.52
C GLU A 140 -5.75 8.40 7.60
N GLU A 141 -6.95 8.40 8.18
CA GLU A 141 -8.23 8.48 7.46
C GLU A 141 -8.31 9.66 6.48
N GLY A 142 -7.74 10.80 6.86
CA GLY A 142 -7.67 11.98 5.99
C GLY A 142 -6.86 11.75 4.71
N VAL A 143 -5.85 10.89 4.75
CA VAL A 143 -5.04 10.48 3.60
C VAL A 143 -5.79 9.43 2.78
N MET A 144 -6.38 8.43 3.44
CA MET A 144 -7.16 7.37 2.81
C MET A 144 -8.31 7.94 1.96
N LYS A 145 -9.02 8.96 2.46
CA LYS A 145 -10.06 9.69 1.71
C LYS A 145 -9.58 10.33 0.40
N LYS A 146 -8.26 10.58 0.24
CA LYS A 146 -7.69 11.14 -1.01
C LYS A 146 -7.44 10.11 -2.09
N PHE A 147 -7.47 8.82 -1.71
CA PHE A 147 -7.47 7.67 -2.62
C PHE A 147 -8.89 7.21 -2.91
N GLY A 148 -9.75 7.23 -1.89
CA GLY A 148 -11.06 6.60 -1.96
C GLY A 148 -10.94 5.08 -1.99
N GLU A 149 -12.06 4.46 -2.35
CA GLU A 149 -12.19 3.04 -2.67
C GLU A 149 -12.95 2.95 -3.99
N GLY A 150 -12.73 1.89 -4.77
CA GLY A 150 -13.33 1.85 -6.10
C GLY A 150 -13.19 0.54 -6.83
N TRP A 151 -14.01 0.41 -7.86
CA TRP A 151 -14.11 -0.74 -8.73
C TRP A 151 -13.26 -0.57 -9.99
N ASP A 152 -12.61 -1.64 -10.41
CA ASP A 152 -11.96 -1.77 -11.70
C ASP A 152 -12.48 -3.03 -12.38
N GLY A 153 -13.13 -2.90 -13.53
CA GLY A 153 -13.76 -4.04 -14.20
C GLY A 153 -14.92 -3.62 -15.08
N GLU A 154 -15.75 -4.60 -15.43
CA GLU A 154 -16.84 -4.43 -16.39
C GLU A 154 -18.16 -4.95 -15.83
N TRP A 155 -19.21 -4.18 -16.05
CA TRP A 155 -20.58 -4.63 -15.84
C TRP A 155 -21.12 -5.14 -17.18
N VAL A 156 -21.78 -6.30 -17.19
CA VAL A 156 -22.34 -6.88 -18.42
C VAL A 156 -23.29 -5.86 -19.07
N GLY A 157 -22.99 -5.49 -20.31
CA GLY A 157 -23.79 -4.54 -21.10
C GLY A 157 -23.60 -3.06 -20.73
N LYS A 158 -22.62 -2.69 -19.88
CA LYS A 158 -22.29 -1.29 -19.58
C LYS A 158 -20.80 -1.00 -19.78
N ASN A 159 -20.44 0.26 -19.59
CA ASN A 159 -19.05 0.71 -19.68
C ASN A 159 -18.19 0.16 -18.54
N ALA A 160 -16.93 -0.10 -18.86
CA ALA A 160 -15.90 -0.42 -17.89
C ALA A 160 -15.79 0.70 -16.83
N VAL A 161 -15.66 0.31 -15.57
CA VAL A 161 -15.26 1.17 -14.46
C VAL A 161 -13.78 1.00 -14.22
N ARG A 162 -13.09 2.10 -13.88
CA ARG A 162 -11.64 2.09 -13.67
C ARG A 162 -11.31 2.74 -12.35
N TYR A 163 -10.46 2.07 -11.58
CA TYR A 163 -9.85 2.63 -10.38
C TYR A 163 -8.42 3.07 -10.68
N ASP A 164 -8.04 4.23 -10.15
CA ASP A 164 -6.77 4.88 -10.50
C ASP A 164 -5.56 4.39 -9.70
N PHE A 165 -5.79 3.78 -8.52
CA PHE A 165 -4.73 3.46 -7.55
C PHE A 165 -4.57 1.94 -7.36
N LYS A 166 -4.08 1.27 -8.40
CA LYS A 166 -4.03 -0.20 -8.48
C LYS A 166 -2.66 -0.82 -8.20
N ASP A 167 -1.65 0.00 -7.99
CA ASP A 167 -0.28 -0.47 -7.81
C ASP A 167 0.55 0.51 -6.96
N ALA A 168 1.79 0.09 -6.69
CA ALA A 168 2.76 0.90 -5.97
C ALA A 168 3.05 2.26 -6.63
N ALA A 169 3.08 2.30 -7.96
CA ALA A 169 3.50 3.47 -8.73
C ALA A 169 2.43 4.57 -8.70
N SER A 170 1.17 4.21 -8.93
CA SER A 170 0.01 5.08 -8.86
C SER A 170 -0.18 5.64 -7.44
N ILE A 171 -0.03 4.82 -6.40
CA ILE A 171 -0.10 5.29 -5.01
C ILE A 171 1.05 6.25 -4.70
N LYS A 172 2.29 5.90 -5.07
CA LYS A 172 3.46 6.77 -4.86
C LYS A 172 3.30 8.12 -5.55
N LYS A 173 2.83 8.13 -6.80
CA LYS A 173 2.55 9.34 -7.56
C LYS A 173 1.57 10.23 -6.80
N ARG A 174 0.45 9.66 -6.34
CA ARG A 174 -0.57 10.39 -5.58
C ARG A 174 -0.06 10.93 -4.25
N LEU A 175 0.70 10.14 -3.49
CA LEU A 175 1.33 10.61 -2.25
C LEU A 175 2.30 11.78 -2.50
N ASN A 176 3.02 11.77 -3.61
CA ASN A 176 3.91 12.85 -3.99
C ASN A 176 3.15 14.14 -4.33
N GLU A 177 2.09 14.03 -5.14
CA GLU A 177 1.19 15.16 -5.50
C GLU A 177 0.60 15.83 -4.26
N LEU A 178 0.21 15.03 -3.27
CA LEU A 178 -0.35 15.49 -2.00
C LEU A 178 0.72 16.00 -1.01
N GLY A 179 2.02 15.92 -1.35
CA GLY A 179 3.11 16.38 -0.50
C GLY A 179 3.50 15.45 0.64
N TYR A 180 3.02 14.20 0.66
CA TYR A 180 3.35 13.24 1.71
C TYR A 180 4.74 12.63 1.57
N LEU A 181 5.36 12.68 0.39
CA LEU A 181 6.69 12.09 0.15
C LEU A 181 7.86 13.10 0.18
N LYS A 182 7.58 14.40 0.28
CA LYS A 182 8.59 15.46 0.41
C LYS A 182 9.24 15.46 1.78
#